data_AF-A0A2D2H9X9-F1
#
_entry.id   AF-A0A2D2H9X9-F1
#
_cell.length_a   1.000
_cell.length_b   1.000
_cell.length_c   1.000
_cell.angle_alpha   90.00
_cell.angle_beta   90.00
_cell.angle_gamma   90.00
#
_symmetry.space_group_name_H-M   'P 1'
#
loop_
_entity.id
_entity.type
_entity.pdbx_description
1 polymer ?
#
loop_
_entity_poly.entity_id
_entity_poly.type
_entity_poly.pdbx_seq_one_letter_code
_entity_poly.pdbx_strand_id
1 'polypeptide(L)'
;MTGNAFESPFAGRLLSEQVTNPNILVGRYSYYSGYYHRHGFDDCARYLFPDRTDVDRLIIGSFCSIGSGAALLLEMAWWDWPLERISAALPLLCNRDIPALHAFWRQEPAGG
;
A
#
# COMPACT_ATOMS: atom_id res chain seq x y z
N MET A 1 -10.92 -19.59 3.66
CA MET A 1 -11.52 -18.74 2.61
C MET A 1 -10.44 -17.80 2.09
N THR A 2 -9.73 -18.21 1.03
CA THR A 2 -8.57 -17.48 0.50
C THR A 2 -9.03 -16.55 -0.62
N GLY A 3 -9.76 -15.49 -0.26
CA GLY A 3 -10.19 -14.44 -1.18
C GLY A 3 -9.59 -13.11 -0.75
N ASN A 4 -9.12 -12.31 -1.72
CA ASN A 4 -8.66 -10.95 -1.47
C ASN A 4 -9.81 -10.10 -0.89
N ALA A 5 -9.54 -9.23 0.07
CA ALA A 5 -10.53 -8.31 0.65
C ALA A 5 -11.10 -7.31 -0.39
N PHE A 6 -10.48 -7.22 -1.56
CA PHE A 6 -10.89 -6.41 -2.69
C PHE A 6 -11.00 -7.28 -3.96
N GLU A 7 -12.08 -7.12 -4.71
CA GLU A 7 -12.35 -7.92 -5.92
C GLU A 7 -11.37 -7.62 -7.06
N SER A 8 -10.90 -6.38 -7.17
CA SER A 8 -9.97 -5.93 -8.22
C SER A 8 -9.10 -4.78 -7.71
N PRO A 9 -7.96 -4.46 -8.37
CA PRO A 9 -7.15 -3.28 -8.04
C PRO A 9 -7.87 -1.96 -8.34
N PHE A 10 -8.99 -2.00 -9.05
CA PHE A 10 -9.85 -0.85 -9.36
C PHE A 10 -11.04 -0.75 -8.40
N ALA A 11 -11.22 -1.74 -7.53
CA ALA A 11 -12.23 -1.72 -6.48
C ALA A 11 -11.63 -1.13 -5.20
N GLY A 12 -12.30 -0.12 -4.65
CA GLY A 12 -11.99 0.45 -3.34
C GLY A 12 -13.20 0.32 -2.41
N ARG A 13 -12.93 0.39 -1.11
CA ARG A 13 -13.97 0.54 -0.07
C ARG A 13 -13.82 1.89 0.60
N LEU A 14 -14.92 2.48 1.02
CA LEU A 14 -14.85 3.75 1.75
C LEU A 14 -14.04 3.54 3.03
N LEU A 15 -13.18 4.51 3.34
CA LEU A 15 -12.41 4.48 4.59
C LEU A 15 -13.33 4.50 5.80
N SER A 16 -14.44 5.24 5.73
CA SER A 16 -15.46 5.30 6.78
C SER A 16 -16.16 3.98 7.07
N GLU A 17 -16.05 2.97 6.20
CA GLU A 17 -16.69 1.66 6.35
C GLU A 17 -15.73 0.56 6.83
N GLN A 18 -14.43 0.85 6.88
CA GLN A 18 -13.40 -0.16 7.18
C GLN A 18 -12.43 0.25 8.28
N VAL A 19 -12.28 1.54 8.54
CA VAL A 19 -11.41 2.03 9.62
C VAL A 19 -12.10 1.81 10.95
N THR A 20 -11.43 1.09 11.84
CA THR A 20 -11.90 0.81 13.21
C THR A 20 -11.00 1.44 14.27
N ASN A 21 -9.78 1.82 13.91
CA ASN A 21 -8.83 2.46 14.81
C ASN A 21 -9.32 3.88 15.21
N PRO A 22 -9.56 4.16 16.51
CA PRO A 22 -10.09 5.45 16.97
C PRO A 22 -9.11 6.63 16.76
N ASN A 23 -7.83 6.33 16.54
CA ASN A 23 -6.80 7.34 16.27
C ASN A 23 -6.71 7.74 14.79
N ILE A 24 -7.55 7.14 13.93
CA ILE A 24 -7.66 7.47 12.50
C ILE A 24 -8.99 8.17 12.25
N LEU A 25 -8.92 9.42 11.79
CA LEU A 25 -10.09 10.24 11.43
C LEU A 25 -10.18 10.37 9.92
N VAL A 26 -11.35 10.05 9.36
CA VAL A 26 -11.55 9.97 7.90
C VAL A 26 -12.71 10.84 7.43
N GLY A 27 -12.41 11.69 6.44
CA GLY A 27 -13.40 12.50 5.74
C GLY A 27 -14.27 11.68 4.78
N ARG A 28 -15.38 12.28 4.36
CA ARG A 28 -16.36 11.64 3.48
C ARG A 28 -15.78 11.31 2.10
N TYR A 29 -16.29 10.24 1.49
CA TYR A 29 -15.95 9.80 0.13
C TYR A 29 -14.47 9.47 -0.12
N SER A 30 -13.63 9.46 0.91
CA SER A 30 -12.27 8.96 0.81
C SER A 30 -12.30 7.44 0.85
N TYR A 31 -11.52 6.80 -0.02
CA TYR A 31 -11.52 5.34 -0.17
C TYR A 31 -10.11 4.77 -0.18
N TYR A 32 -10.03 3.49 0.19
CA TYR A 32 -8.81 2.71 0.12
C TYR A 32 -9.03 1.45 -0.72
N SER A 33 -8.05 1.14 -1.59
CA SER A 33 -7.94 -0.15 -2.25
C SER A 33 -6.70 -0.89 -1.75
N GLY A 34 -6.93 -1.90 -0.92
CA GLY A 34 -5.91 -2.77 -0.34
C GLY A 34 -5.62 -4.02 -1.17
N TYR A 35 -6.02 -4.05 -2.44
CA TYR A 35 -5.93 -5.23 -3.30
C TYR A 35 -4.54 -5.89 -3.27
N TYR A 36 -3.45 -5.11 -3.25
CA TYR A 36 -2.11 -5.70 -3.27
C TYR A 36 -1.68 -6.31 -1.93
N HIS A 37 -2.18 -5.81 -0.79
CA HIS A 37 -1.78 -6.29 0.54
C HIS A 37 -2.81 -7.22 1.18
N ARG A 38 -4.00 -7.32 0.58
CA ARG A 38 -5.10 -8.20 1.01
C ARG A 38 -5.62 -7.93 2.43
N HIS A 39 -5.40 -6.72 2.95
CA HIS A 39 -5.90 -6.28 4.25
C HIS A 39 -6.58 -4.90 4.14
N GLY A 40 -7.28 -4.49 5.21
CA GLY A 40 -7.95 -3.20 5.31
C GLY A 40 -6.99 -2.05 5.65
N PHE A 41 -7.51 -0.84 5.79
CA PHE A 41 -6.67 0.34 6.02
C PHE A 41 -5.99 0.40 7.40
N ASP A 42 -6.56 -0.22 8.44
CA ASP A 42 -6.02 -0.13 9.81
C ASP A 42 -4.60 -0.68 9.94
N ASP A 43 -4.24 -1.68 9.14
CA ASP A 43 -2.89 -2.26 9.12
C ASP A 43 -1.87 -1.40 8.36
N CYS A 44 -2.31 -0.35 7.66
CA CYS A 44 -1.42 0.56 6.91
C CYS A 44 -0.74 1.58 7.82
N ALA A 45 -1.41 2.02 8.90
CA ALA A 45 -0.91 3.05 9.80
C ALA A 45 -0.04 2.45 10.91
N ARG A 46 1.26 2.28 10.63
CA ARG A 46 2.22 1.71 11.57
C ARG A 46 2.37 2.59 12.83
N TYR A 47 2.54 1.93 13.98
CA TYR A 47 2.76 2.55 15.29
C TYR A 47 1.59 3.38 15.86
N LEU A 48 0.43 3.33 15.21
CA LEU A 48 -0.78 3.99 15.66
C LEU A 48 -1.65 3.02 16.46
N PHE A 49 -1.23 2.65 17.66
CA PHE A 49 -1.90 1.63 18.47
C PHE A 49 -3.33 2.07 18.88
N PRO A 50 -4.37 1.25 18.68
CA PRO A 50 -5.77 1.64 18.91
C PRO A 50 -6.13 1.78 20.40
N ASP A 51 -5.36 1.17 21.29
CA ASP A 51 -5.55 1.17 22.75
C ASP A 51 -4.77 2.29 23.46
N ARG A 52 -3.95 3.06 22.73
CA ARG A 52 -3.19 4.19 23.29
C ARG A 52 -3.81 5.53 22.91
N THR A 53 -3.80 6.45 23.87
CA THR A 53 -4.29 7.83 23.71
C THR A 53 -3.16 8.86 23.71
N ASP A 54 -1.94 8.44 24.02
CA ASP A 54 -0.71 9.23 24.05
C ASP A 54 0.16 9.00 22.80
N VAL A 55 -0.49 8.67 21.69
CA VAL A 55 0.08 8.56 20.34
C VAL A 55 -0.48 9.67 19.44
N ASP A 56 0.12 9.85 18.28
CA ASP A 56 -0.36 10.78 17.26
C ASP A 56 -1.75 10.40 16.74
N ARG A 57 -2.32 11.24 15.87
CA ARG A 57 -3.54 10.94 15.12
C ARG A 57 -3.31 11.08 13.64
N LEU A 58 -3.89 10.17 12.86
CA LEU A 58 -3.91 10.25 11.40
C LEU A 58 -5.23 10.87 10.95
N ILE A 59 -5.16 12.01 10.25
CA ILE A 59 -6.35 12.70 9.73
C ILE A 59 -6.29 12.65 8.20
N ILE A 60 -7.30 12.01 7.60
CA ILE A 60 -7.48 11.93 6.15
C ILE A 60 -8.67 12.80 5.78
N GLY A 61 -8.45 13.72 4.83
CA GLY A 61 -9.48 14.62 4.32
C GLY A 61 -10.60 13.88 3.57
N SER A 62 -11.50 14.65 2.95
CA SER A 62 -12.56 14.11 2.08
C SER A 62 -12.08 13.96 0.63
N PHE A 63 -12.65 13.01 -0.10
CA PHE A 63 -12.36 12.75 -1.53
C PHE A 63 -10.91 12.34 -1.85
N CYS A 64 -10.21 11.70 -0.91
CA CYS A 64 -8.89 11.14 -1.14
C CYS A 64 -8.97 9.73 -1.75
N SER A 65 -8.11 9.48 -2.74
CA SER A 65 -7.93 8.15 -3.36
C SER A 65 -6.64 7.52 -2.85
N ILE A 66 -6.74 6.45 -2.03
CA ILE A 66 -5.57 5.79 -1.45
C ILE A 66 -5.46 4.37 -2.03
N GLY A 67 -4.35 4.08 -2.70
CA GLY A 67 -4.08 2.77 -3.28
C GLY A 67 -2.88 2.09 -2.60
N SER A 68 -2.99 0.78 -2.42
CA SER A 68 -1.90 -0.11 -1.95
C SER A 68 -0.67 -0.15 -2.87
N GLY A 69 -0.77 0.35 -4.12
CA GLY A 69 0.34 0.34 -5.07
C GLY A 69 1.57 1.15 -4.61
N ALA A 70 1.38 2.23 -3.84
CA ALA A 70 2.48 3.03 -3.33
C ALA A 70 3.34 2.28 -2.30
N ALA A 71 2.74 1.39 -1.51
CA ALA A 71 3.47 0.61 -0.52
C ALA A 71 4.33 -0.49 -1.16
N LEU A 72 3.92 -1.07 -2.31
CA LEU A 72 4.81 -1.97 -3.07
C LEU A 72 6.06 -1.23 -3.57
N LEU A 73 5.90 0.02 -4.04
CA LEU A 73 7.02 0.86 -4.46
C LEU A 73 7.99 1.18 -3.31
N LEU A 74 7.44 1.45 -2.12
CA LEU A 74 8.23 1.70 -0.91
C LEU A 74 8.93 0.43 -0.39
N GLU A 75 8.29 -0.73 -0.49
CA GLU A 75 8.89 -2.03 -0.12
C GLU A 75 10.08 -2.38 -1.02
N MET A 76 9.93 -2.17 -2.33
CA MET A 76 11.01 -2.41 -3.29
C MET A 76 12.19 -1.46 -3.13
N ALA A 77 11.91 -0.19 -2.77
CA ALA A 77 12.89 0.87 -2.61
C ALA A 77 13.89 0.92 -3.79
N TRP A 78 13.38 0.95 -5.02
CA TRP A 78 14.20 0.77 -6.24
C TRP A 78 15.32 1.80 -6.41
N TRP A 79 15.21 2.96 -5.75
CA TRP A 79 16.25 3.98 -5.70
C TRP A 79 17.51 3.54 -4.95
N ASP A 80 17.42 2.50 -4.11
CA ASP A 80 18.55 1.91 -3.39
C ASP A 80 19.20 0.75 -4.17
N TRP A 81 18.71 0.41 -5.36
CA TRP A 81 19.22 -0.71 -6.15
C TRP A 81 20.54 -0.39 -6.88
N PRO A 82 21.39 -1.40 -7.17
CA PRO A 82 22.52 -1.25 -8.07
C PRO A 82 22.09 -0.78 -9.46
N LEU A 83 22.94 0.00 -10.13
CA LEU A 83 22.65 0.60 -11.45
C LEU A 83 22.34 -0.46 -12.52
N GLU A 84 23.01 -1.61 -12.45
CA GLU A 84 22.81 -2.75 -13.35
C GLU A 84 21.39 -3.29 -13.23
N ARG A 85 20.87 -3.34 -12.00
CA ARG A 85 19.51 -3.78 -11.71
C ARG A 85 18.48 -2.75 -12.16
N ILE A 86 18.73 -1.47 -11.91
CA ILE A 86 17.87 -0.38 -12.41
C ILE A 86 17.78 -0.48 -13.94
N SER A 87 18.91 -0.69 -14.62
CA SER A 87 18.99 -0.82 -16.07
C SER A 87 18.17 -2.03 -16.59
N ALA A 88 18.26 -3.18 -15.91
CA ALA A 88 17.45 -4.35 -16.23
C ALA A 88 15.95 -4.14 -15.99
N ALA A 89 15.59 -3.31 -15.00
CA ALA A 89 14.21 -3.01 -14.64
C ALA A 89 13.59 -1.86 -15.43
N LEU A 90 14.33 -1.13 -16.27
CA LEU A 90 13.85 0.06 -16.99
C LEU A 90 12.50 -0.14 -17.71
N PRO A 91 12.24 -1.25 -18.43
CA PRO A 91 10.94 -1.46 -19.07
C PRO A 91 9.76 -1.52 -18.09
N LEU A 92 10.02 -1.96 -16.86
CA LEU A 92 9.05 -2.05 -15.77
C LEU A 92 8.94 -0.73 -15.00
N LEU A 93 10.06 -0.05 -14.74
CA LEU A 93 10.08 1.28 -14.10
C LEU A 93 9.42 2.36 -14.97
N CYS A 94 9.48 2.21 -16.29
CA CYS A 94 8.85 3.12 -17.25
C CYS A 94 7.41 2.71 -17.61
N ASN A 95 6.79 1.78 -16.89
CA ASN A 95 5.40 1.36 -17.11
C ASN A 95 4.55 1.44 -15.82
N ARG A 96 3.25 1.11 -15.92
CA ARG A 96 2.27 1.18 -14.81
C ARG A 96 2.07 -0.16 -14.10
N ASP A 97 2.80 -1.19 -14.49
CA ASP A 97 2.65 -2.57 -14.02
C ASP A 97 3.48 -2.81 -12.76
N ILE A 98 3.03 -2.19 -11.67
CA ILE A 98 3.61 -2.38 -10.32
C ILE A 98 3.67 -3.86 -9.93
N PRO A 99 2.66 -4.71 -10.22
CA PRO A 99 2.77 -6.15 -9.98
C PRO A 99 3.94 -6.82 -10.69
N ALA A 100 4.18 -6.52 -11.97
CA ALA A 100 5.31 -7.07 -12.71
C ALA A 100 6.66 -6.57 -12.14
N LEU A 101 6.75 -5.29 -11.79
CA LEU A 101 7.95 -4.73 -11.13
C LEU A 101 8.23 -5.41 -9.78
N HIS A 102 7.19 -5.64 -8.98
CA HIS A 102 7.30 -6.33 -7.70
C HIS A 102 7.65 -7.82 -7.87
N ALA A 103 7.14 -8.48 -8.91
CA ALA A 103 7.54 -9.85 -9.24
C ALA A 103 9.01 -9.93 -9.68
N PHE A 104 9.48 -8.96 -10.47
CA PHE A 104 10.90 -8.83 -10.84
C PHE A 104 11.78 -8.63 -9.60
N TRP A 105 11.36 -7.77 -8.66
CA TRP A 105 12.07 -7.56 -7.40
C TRP A 105 12.21 -8.85 -6.57
N ARG A 106 11.13 -9.65 -6.48
CA ARG A 106 11.10 -10.90 -5.70
C ARG A 106 11.89 -12.08 -6.27
N GLN A 107 12.30 -12.02 -7.54
CA GLN A 107 13.02 -13.12 -8.20
C GLN A 107 14.52 -13.14 -7.88
N GLU A 108 15.03 -12.18 -7.11
CA GLU A 108 16.45 -12.16 -6.75
C GLU A 108 16.77 -13.19 -5.66
N PRO A 109 17.90 -13.92 -5.76
CA PRO A 109 18.39 -14.72 -4.65
C PRO A 109 18.74 -13.79 -3.48
N ALA A 110 18.28 -14.12 -2.27
CA ALA A 110 18.74 -13.45 -1.07
C ALA A 110 20.25 -13.70 -0.89
N GLY A 111 21.09 -12.74 -1.31
CA GLY A 111 22.52 -12.73 -1.00
C GLY A 111 23.43 -12.46 -2.20
N GLY A 112 24.06 -11.29 -2.17
CA GLY A 112 25.29 -10.92 -2.86
C GLY A 112 26.06 -9.95 -1.99
#